data_AF-A0A524FGT1-F1
#
_entry.id   AF-A0A524FGT1-F1
#
_cell.length_a   1.000
_cell.length_b   1.000
_cell.length_c   1.000
_cell.angle_alpha   90.00
_cell.angle_beta   90.00
_cell.angle_gamma   90.00
#
_symmetry.space_group_name_H-M   'P 1'
#
loop_
_entity.id
_entity.type
_entity.pdbx_description
1 polymer ?
#
loop_
_entity_poly.entity_id
_entity_poly.type
_entity_poly.pdbx_seq_one_letter_code
_entity_poly.pdbx_strand_id
1 'polypeptide(L)'
;MGGFRFVFRRYKEYIFAILSDSSASLLFVQSRLLTLTEIFEEFIRSNEVDEYQEIQNAYFDDQINNIISGKEEMRTSQPLYRKIVELITNLVFENEILGAALFSINGNVIYSSLPQEILLSSLKELEIRHAVASDFSTTFYSLENGQKIFSKVIEIPWKLDPLILVVLFDSTTVTGMAEVNLDKMSKTIQNII
;
A
#
# COMPACT_ATOMS: atom_id res chain seq x y z
N MET A 1 -12.28 -14.70 -9.79
CA MET A 1 -11.14 -15.16 -10.60
C MET A 1 -10.29 -13.92 -10.89
N GLY A 2 -9.07 -13.86 -10.33
CA GLY A 2 -8.16 -12.74 -10.55
C GLY A 2 -7.60 -12.79 -11.98
N GLY A 3 -7.64 -11.66 -12.67
CA GLY A 3 -7.01 -11.52 -13.98
C GLY A 3 -5.54 -11.10 -13.84
N PHE A 4 -4.76 -11.28 -14.89
CA PHE A 4 -3.44 -10.66 -14.98
C PHE A 4 -3.54 -9.36 -15.78
N ARG A 5 -2.70 -8.39 -15.44
CA ARG A 5 -2.55 -7.15 -16.21
C ARG A 5 -1.09 -6.83 -16.45
N PHE A 6 -0.80 -6.26 -17.61
CA PHE A 6 0.47 -5.62 -17.86
C PHE A 6 0.35 -4.13 -17.55
N VAL A 7 1.31 -3.60 -16.81
CA VAL A 7 1.47 -2.16 -16.60
C VAL A 7 2.77 -1.75 -17.26
N PHE A 8 2.69 -0.75 -18.12
CA PHE A 8 3.81 -0.28 -18.93
C PHE A 8 4.25 1.11 -18.50
N ARG A 9 5.54 1.37 -18.62
CA ARG A 9 6.13 2.71 -18.54
C ARG A 9 7.13 2.86 -19.67
N ARG A 10 6.90 3.84 -20.53
CA ARG A 10 7.90 4.25 -21.52
C ARG A 10 8.79 5.31 -20.89
N TYR A 11 10.09 5.13 -21.01
CA TYR A 11 11.05 6.14 -20.55
C TYR A 11 12.27 6.13 -21.47
N LYS A 12 12.55 7.29 -22.07
CA LYS A 12 13.47 7.43 -23.20
C LYS A 12 13.14 6.42 -24.31
N GLU A 13 14.13 5.62 -24.70
CA GLU A 13 14.03 4.56 -25.70
C GLU A 13 13.63 3.19 -25.15
N TYR A 14 13.46 3.07 -23.83
CA TYR A 14 13.11 1.81 -23.16
C TYR A 14 11.61 1.72 -22.83
N ILE A 15 11.12 0.48 -22.83
CA ILE A 15 9.79 0.12 -22.34
C ILE A 15 9.96 -0.81 -21.15
N PHE A 16 9.51 -0.35 -19.98
CA PHE A 16 9.44 -1.15 -18.77
C PHE A 16 8.05 -1.73 -18.63
N ALA A 17 7.96 -3.02 -18.27
CA ALA A 17 6.69 -3.71 -18.11
C ALA A 17 6.70 -4.57 -16.85
N ILE A 18 5.63 -4.50 -16.05
CA ILE A 18 5.37 -5.43 -14.95
C ILE A 18 4.08 -6.19 -15.26
N LEU A 19 4.15 -7.52 -15.18
CA LEU A 19 2.99 -8.40 -15.13
C LEU A 19 2.55 -8.53 -13.67
N SER A 20 1.34 -8.06 -13.35
CA SER A 20 0.79 -8.14 -12.00
C SER A 20 -0.56 -8.85 -11.99
N ASP A 21 -0.94 -9.40 -10.83
CA ASP A 21 -2.36 -9.71 -10.59
C ASP A 21 -3.17 -8.40 -10.65
N SER A 22 -4.40 -8.50 -11.16
CA SER A 22 -5.42 -7.46 -11.11
C SER A 22 -5.72 -6.94 -9.70
N SER A 23 -5.45 -7.73 -8.66
CA SER A 23 -5.62 -7.36 -7.26
C SER A 23 -4.51 -6.48 -6.72
N ALA A 24 -3.35 -6.41 -7.39
CA ALA A 24 -2.29 -5.50 -7.00
C ALA A 24 -2.75 -4.05 -7.19
N SER A 25 -2.35 -3.13 -6.31
CA SER A 25 -2.62 -1.71 -6.53
C SER A 25 -1.86 -1.23 -7.77
N LEU A 26 -2.52 -0.50 -8.67
CA LEU A 26 -1.90 0.14 -9.81
C LEU A 26 -0.88 1.19 -9.37
N LEU A 27 -1.18 1.92 -8.29
CA LEU A 27 -0.27 2.89 -7.69
C LEU A 27 1.04 2.22 -7.25
N PHE A 28 0.92 1.05 -6.61
CA PHE A 28 2.08 0.26 -6.21
C PHE A 28 2.92 -0.16 -7.42
N VAL A 29 2.29 -0.76 -8.43
CA VAL A 29 2.98 -1.21 -9.65
C VAL A 29 3.65 -0.04 -10.38
N GLN A 30 2.98 1.11 -10.48
CA GLN A 30 3.54 2.31 -11.09
C GLN A 30 4.74 2.86 -10.31
N SER A 31 4.69 2.85 -8.98
CA SER A 31 5.84 3.21 -8.14
C SER A 31 7.03 2.28 -8.40
N ARG A 32 6.79 0.96 -8.57
CA ARG A 32 7.87 0.00 -8.88
C ARG A 32 8.50 0.29 -10.23
N LEU A 33 7.69 0.60 -11.25
CA LEU A 33 8.17 0.98 -12.57
C LEU A 33 9.02 2.26 -12.54
N LEU A 34 8.67 3.24 -11.69
CA LEU A 34 9.48 4.45 -11.49
C LEU A 34 10.86 4.08 -10.96
N THR A 35 10.93 3.36 -9.83
CA THR A 35 12.21 2.98 -9.20
C THR A 35 13.05 2.09 -10.10
N LEU A 36 12.42 1.14 -10.81
CA LEU A 36 13.11 0.29 -11.79
C LEU A 36 13.75 1.10 -12.92
N THR A 37 13.09 2.17 -13.36
CA THR A 37 13.64 3.07 -14.38
C THR A 37 14.94 3.70 -13.88
N GLU A 38 14.94 4.21 -12.65
CA GLU A 38 16.11 4.88 -12.05
C GLU A 38 17.29 3.93 -11.86
N ILE A 39 17.05 2.73 -11.31
CA ILE A 39 18.10 1.74 -11.10
C ILE A 39 18.63 1.22 -12.43
N PHE A 40 17.76 0.97 -13.42
CA PHE A 40 18.22 0.56 -14.75
C PHE A 40 19.10 1.63 -15.40
N GLU A 41 18.74 2.91 -15.30
CA GLU A 41 19.59 3.99 -15.82
C GLU A 41 20.94 4.10 -15.13
N GLU A 42 21.00 3.87 -13.81
CA GLU A 42 22.28 3.79 -13.10
C GLU A 42 23.10 2.59 -13.58
N PHE A 43 22.47 1.43 -13.72
CA PHE A 43 23.13 0.22 -14.19
C PHE A 43 23.76 0.40 -15.58
N ILE A 44 23.01 0.93 -16.56
CA ILE A 44 23.50 1.17 -17.93
C ILE A 44 24.59 2.25 -17.98
N ARG A 45 24.59 3.23 -17.05
CA ARG A 45 25.68 4.23 -16.98
C ARG A 45 26.98 3.64 -16.42
N SER A 46 26.86 2.69 -15.51
CA SER A 46 28.01 2.08 -14.83
C SER A 46 28.55 0.83 -15.54
N ASN A 47 27.83 0.31 -16.53
CA ASN A 47 28.20 -0.91 -17.25
C ASN A 47 28.04 -0.67 -18.76
N GLU A 48 28.96 -1.21 -19.55
CA GLU A 48 28.78 -1.28 -21.00
C GLU A 48 27.76 -2.40 -21.30
N VAL A 49 26.60 -2.03 -21.82
CA VAL A 49 25.52 -2.95 -22.18
C VAL A 49 25.10 -2.65 -23.62
N ASP A 50 25.10 -3.69 -24.45
CA ASP A 50 24.66 -3.55 -25.84
C ASP A 50 23.12 -3.49 -25.95
N GLU A 51 22.61 -2.80 -26.97
CA GLU A 51 21.16 -2.55 -27.17
C GLU A 51 20.28 -3.81 -27.21
N TYR A 52 20.84 -4.98 -27.50
CA TYR A 52 20.13 -6.25 -27.68
C TYR A 52 20.57 -7.34 -26.70
N GLN A 53 21.28 -6.96 -25.64
CA GLN A 53 21.82 -7.91 -24.68
C GLN A 53 20.79 -8.27 -23.60
N GLU A 54 20.64 -9.57 -23.34
CA GLU A 54 20.04 -10.02 -22.09
C GLU A 54 21.03 -9.79 -20.95
N ILE A 55 20.67 -8.91 -20.02
CA ILE A 55 21.51 -8.60 -18.86
C ILE A 55 21.41 -9.79 -17.88
N GLN A 56 22.49 -10.55 -17.77
CA GLN A 56 22.62 -11.61 -16.76
C GLN A 56 23.57 -11.12 -15.66
N ASN A 57 23.02 -10.41 -14.70
CA ASN A 57 23.79 -9.86 -13.58
C ASN A 57 23.04 -10.14 -12.27
N ALA A 58 23.57 -11.08 -11.49
CA ALA A 58 22.94 -11.53 -10.25
C ALA A 58 22.71 -10.41 -9.22
N TYR A 59 23.57 -9.40 -9.19
CA TYR A 59 23.41 -8.25 -8.29
C TYR A 59 22.24 -7.36 -8.77
N PHE A 60 22.18 -7.09 -10.07
CA PHE A 60 21.10 -6.33 -10.67
C PHE A 60 19.75 -7.05 -10.56
N ASP A 61 19.73 -8.38 -10.75
CA ASP A 61 18.55 -9.22 -10.56
C ASP A 61 18.05 -9.15 -9.12
N ASP A 62 18.94 -9.17 -8.13
CA ASP A 62 18.56 -9.02 -6.72
C ASP A 62 17.95 -7.64 -6.46
N GLN A 63 18.52 -6.57 -7.02
CA GLN A 63 17.94 -5.23 -6.93
C GLN A 63 16.53 -5.16 -7.54
N ILE A 64 16.32 -5.72 -8.74
CA ILE A 64 15.00 -5.81 -9.37
C ILE A 64 14.02 -6.58 -8.47
N ASN A 65 14.41 -7.74 -7.96
CA ASN A 65 13.57 -8.56 -7.09
C ASN A 65 13.20 -7.84 -5.79
N ASN A 66 14.13 -7.09 -5.20
CA ASN A 66 13.88 -6.28 -4.01
C ASN A 66 12.88 -5.15 -4.29
N ILE A 67 13.01 -4.45 -5.43
CA ILE A 67 12.03 -3.45 -5.87
C ILE A 67 10.65 -4.09 -6.05
N ILE A 68 10.54 -5.13 -6.89
CA ILE A 68 9.26 -5.75 -7.27
C ILE A 68 8.52 -6.28 -6.04
N SER A 69 9.24 -6.89 -5.10
CA SER A 69 8.66 -7.44 -3.88
C SER A 69 8.29 -6.39 -2.84
N GLY A 70 8.77 -5.16 -2.95
CA GLY A 70 8.58 -4.10 -1.95
C GLY A 70 9.25 -4.40 -0.59
N LYS A 71 10.14 -5.40 -0.53
CA LYS A 71 10.75 -5.84 0.74
C LYS A 71 11.63 -4.78 1.40
N GLU A 72 12.29 -3.93 0.62
CA GLU A 72 13.11 -2.84 1.17
C GLU A 72 12.30 -1.86 2.02
N GLU A 73 11.14 -1.43 1.54
CA GLU A 73 10.25 -0.49 2.26
C GLU A 73 9.78 -1.05 3.60
N MET A 74 9.71 -2.37 3.71
CA MET A 74 9.26 -3.06 4.90
C MET A 74 10.38 -3.32 5.91
N ARG A 75 11.64 -3.40 5.46
CA ARG A 75 12.75 -3.94 6.25
C ARG A 75 13.20 -3.01 7.38
N THR A 76 13.33 -1.73 7.10
CA THR A 76 13.71 -0.69 8.08
C THR A 76 12.63 -0.43 9.13
N SER A 77 11.37 -0.66 8.76
CA SER A 77 10.19 -0.29 9.54
C SER A 77 9.49 -1.50 10.18
N GLN A 78 10.05 -2.70 10.00
CA GLN A 78 9.45 -3.97 10.41
C GLN A 78 9.06 -4.04 11.90
N PRO A 79 9.88 -3.55 12.87
CA PRO A 79 9.49 -3.59 14.28
C PRO A 79 8.30 -2.67 14.58
N LEU A 80 8.18 -1.53 13.90
CA LEU A 80 7.07 -0.60 14.05
C LEU A 80 5.79 -1.17 13.45
N TYR A 81 5.88 -1.69 12.22
CA TYR A 81 4.74 -2.35 11.58
C TYR A 81 4.22 -3.51 12.40
N ARG A 82 5.11 -4.30 13.01
CA ARG A 82 4.71 -5.40 13.88
C ARG A 82 3.84 -4.93 15.04
N LYS A 83 4.22 -3.85 15.75
CA LYS A 83 3.42 -3.29 16.85
C LYS A 83 2.06 -2.78 16.38
N ILE A 84 2.02 -2.13 15.22
CA ILE A 84 0.77 -1.63 14.63
C ILE A 84 -0.14 -2.81 14.25
N VAL A 85 0.42 -3.85 13.63
CA VAL A 85 -0.32 -5.06 13.25
C VAL A 85 -0.82 -5.81 14.49
N GLU A 86 -0.03 -5.91 15.55
CA GLU A 86 -0.46 -6.49 16.82
C GLU A 86 -1.63 -5.70 17.43
N LEU A 87 -1.56 -4.36 17.45
CA LEU A 87 -2.67 -3.51 17.87
C LEU A 87 -3.95 -3.81 17.07
N ILE A 88 -3.86 -3.80 15.74
CA ILE A 88 -5.01 -4.04 14.86
C ILE A 88 -5.57 -5.45 15.07
N THR A 89 -4.70 -6.44 15.19
CA THR A 89 -5.09 -7.85 15.38
C THR A 89 -5.83 -8.04 16.71
N ASN A 90 -5.39 -7.37 17.78
CA ASN A 90 -6.08 -7.40 19.07
C ASN A 90 -7.47 -6.77 18.97
N LEU A 91 -7.62 -5.64 18.29
CA LEU A 91 -8.93 -4.99 18.11
C LEU A 91 -9.92 -5.86 17.32
N VAL A 92 -9.42 -6.61 16.32
CA VAL A 92 -10.23 -7.60 15.59
C VAL A 92 -10.62 -8.75 16.52
N PHE A 93 -9.66 -9.28 17.28
CA PHE A 93 -9.90 -10.40 18.20
C PHE A 93 -10.90 -10.06 19.31
N GLU A 94 -10.85 -8.83 19.82
CA GLU A 94 -11.77 -8.28 20.83
C GLU A 94 -13.14 -7.89 20.25
N ASN A 95 -13.34 -8.05 18.93
CA ASN A 95 -14.54 -7.65 18.19
C ASN A 95 -14.85 -6.15 18.29
N GLU A 96 -13.84 -5.30 18.52
CA GLU A 96 -14.01 -3.84 18.44
C GLU A 96 -14.17 -3.36 16.99
N ILE A 97 -13.56 -4.10 16.05
CA ILE A 97 -13.65 -3.90 14.60
C ILE A 97 -13.81 -5.24 13.90
N LEU A 98 -14.41 -5.26 12.71
CA LEU A 98 -14.57 -6.49 11.92
C LEU A 98 -13.32 -6.82 11.10
N GLY A 99 -12.49 -5.82 10.81
CA GLY A 99 -11.27 -5.97 10.05
C GLY A 99 -10.63 -4.62 9.78
N ALA A 100 -9.36 -4.65 9.35
CA ALA A 100 -8.65 -3.45 8.95
C ALA A 100 -7.56 -3.75 7.94
N ALA A 101 -7.13 -2.73 7.21
CA ALA A 101 -5.96 -2.76 6.36
C ALA A 101 -5.06 -1.57 6.64
N LEU A 102 -3.76 -1.79 6.47
CA LEU A 102 -2.74 -0.76 6.57
C LEU A 102 -2.00 -0.71 5.23
N PHE A 103 -2.01 0.46 4.61
CA PHE A 103 -1.33 0.71 3.35
C PHE A 103 -0.21 1.73 3.52
N SER A 104 0.83 1.64 2.69
CA SER A 104 1.68 2.79 2.43
C SER A 104 0.96 3.80 1.53
N ILE A 105 1.41 5.06 1.50
CA ILE A 105 0.90 6.05 0.54
C ILE A 105 1.04 5.62 -0.93
N ASN A 106 1.95 4.69 -1.23
CA ASN A 106 2.20 4.17 -2.57
C ASN A 106 1.32 2.95 -2.90
N GLY A 107 0.35 2.60 -2.05
CA GLY A 107 -0.57 1.49 -2.30
C GLY A 107 0.02 0.10 -2.00
N ASN A 108 1.16 0.03 -1.30
CA ASN A 108 1.67 -1.24 -0.80
C ASN A 108 0.81 -1.72 0.38
N VAL A 109 0.43 -3.00 0.38
CA VAL A 109 -0.36 -3.60 1.46
C VAL A 109 0.58 -4.08 2.55
N ILE A 110 0.62 -3.34 3.67
CA ILE A 110 1.43 -3.70 4.85
C ILE A 110 0.74 -4.78 5.66
N TYR A 111 -0.57 -4.65 5.81
CA TYR A 111 -1.42 -5.61 6.51
C TYR A 111 -2.85 -5.53 5.98
N SER A 112 -3.56 -6.65 5.99
CA SER A 112 -5.01 -6.65 5.82
C SER A 112 -5.64 -7.86 6.49
N SER A 113 -6.73 -7.63 7.23
CA SER A 113 -7.72 -8.61 7.64
C SER A 113 -9.09 -8.37 6.98
N LEU A 114 -9.17 -7.41 6.05
CA LEU A 114 -10.41 -7.08 5.34
C LEU A 114 -10.82 -8.21 4.39
N PRO A 115 -12.14 -8.44 4.21
CA PRO A 115 -12.64 -9.24 3.11
C PRO A 115 -12.08 -8.76 1.76
N GLN A 116 -11.78 -9.70 0.86
CA GLN A 116 -11.07 -9.40 -0.40
C GLN A 116 -11.75 -8.30 -1.22
N GLU A 117 -13.08 -8.32 -1.31
CA GLU A 117 -13.84 -7.32 -2.08
C GLU A 117 -13.70 -5.91 -1.49
N ILE A 118 -13.71 -5.81 -0.16
CA ILE A 118 -13.54 -4.55 0.56
C ILE A 118 -12.10 -4.05 0.39
N LEU A 119 -11.11 -4.92 0.55
CA LEU A 119 -9.69 -4.59 0.31
C LEU A 119 -9.48 -4.01 -1.09
N LEU A 120 -10.03 -4.67 -2.12
CA LEU A 120 -9.92 -4.21 -3.51
C LEU A 120 -10.63 -2.86 -3.73
N SER A 121 -11.80 -2.66 -3.12
CA SER A 121 -12.51 -1.39 -3.15
C SER A 121 -11.70 -0.26 -2.52
N SER A 122 -11.11 -0.51 -1.35
CA SER A 122 -10.25 0.45 -0.64
C SER A 122 -9.00 0.82 -1.42
N LEU A 123 -8.35 -0.13 -2.10
CA LEU A 123 -7.21 0.15 -2.97
C LEU A 123 -7.59 1.01 -4.17
N LYS A 124 -8.75 0.76 -4.79
CA LYS A 124 -9.26 1.62 -5.88
C LYS A 124 -9.56 3.03 -5.42
N GLU A 125 -10.16 3.18 -4.24
CA GLU A 125 -10.44 4.49 -3.67
C GLU A 125 -9.15 5.27 -3.38
N LEU A 126 -8.11 4.58 -2.89
CA LEU A 126 -6.78 5.14 -2.71
C LEU A 126 -6.19 5.64 -4.03
N GLU A 127 -6.26 4.83 -5.09
CA GLU A 127 -5.78 5.19 -6.43
C GLU A 127 -6.51 6.42 -6.98
N ILE A 128 -7.83 6.49 -6.81
CA ILE A 128 -8.63 7.65 -7.22
C ILE A 128 -8.16 8.88 -6.46
N ARG A 129 -8.02 8.80 -5.14
CA ARG A 129 -7.56 9.92 -4.30
C ARG A 129 -6.19 10.43 -4.71
N HIS A 130 -5.26 9.52 -5.00
CA HIS A 130 -3.93 9.88 -5.49
C HIS A 130 -4.01 10.59 -6.85
N ALA A 131 -4.84 10.09 -7.78
CA ALA A 131 -5.00 10.69 -9.11
C ALA A 131 -5.66 12.07 -9.09
N VAL A 132 -6.60 12.32 -8.17
CA VAL A 132 -7.30 13.61 -8.07
C VAL A 132 -6.63 14.60 -7.11
N ALA A 133 -5.50 14.25 -6.50
CA ALA A 133 -4.80 15.05 -5.50
C ALA A 133 -5.74 15.56 -4.39
N SER A 134 -6.58 14.67 -3.87
CA SER A 134 -7.55 15.04 -2.84
C SER A 134 -6.91 15.02 -1.45
N ASP A 135 -6.98 16.15 -0.76
CA ASP A 135 -6.42 16.34 0.59
C ASP A 135 -7.31 15.82 1.74
N PHE A 136 -8.33 14.99 1.44
CA PHE A 136 -9.20 14.48 2.50
C PHE A 136 -8.44 13.50 3.40
N SER A 137 -8.13 13.94 4.61
CA SER A 137 -7.43 13.15 5.63
C SER A 137 -8.23 11.94 6.08
N THR A 138 -9.56 11.97 5.96
CA THR A 138 -10.48 10.90 6.37
C THR A 138 -11.57 10.70 5.33
N THR A 139 -11.91 9.46 5.02
CA THR A 139 -13.08 9.11 4.20
C THR A 139 -13.94 8.07 4.89
N PHE A 140 -15.23 8.06 4.55
CA PHE A 140 -16.20 7.13 5.10
C PHE A 140 -17.26 6.80 4.04
N TYR A 141 -17.67 5.53 4.04
CA TYR A 141 -18.87 5.08 3.33
C TYR A 141 -19.51 3.89 4.05
N SER A 142 -20.81 3.69 3.79
CA SER A 142 -21.56 2.54 4.31
C SER A 142 -21.80 1.53 3.20
N LEU A 143 -21.70 0.25 3.54
CA LEU A 143 -22.08 -0.86 2.68
C LEU A 143 -23.60 -1.08 2.74
N GLU A 144 -24.14 -1.81 1.77
CA GLU A 144 -25.58 -2.12 1.70
C GLU A 144 -26.09 -2.88 2.93
N ASN A 145 -25.21 -3.67 3.57
CA ASN A 145 -25.50 -4.40 4.81
C ASN A 145 -25.39 -3.54 6.09
N GLY A 146 -25.16 -2.23 5.96
CA GLY A 146 -25.04 -1.28 7.06
C GLY A 146 -23.66 -1.24 7.75
N GLN A 147 -22.73 -2.12 7.39
CA GLN A 147 -21.34 -2.03 7.83
C GLN A 147 -20.69 -0.75 7.30
N LYS A 148 -19.68 -0.26 8.01
CA LYS A 148 -19.10 1.05 7.76
C LYS A 148 -17.61 0.91 7.50
N ILE A 149 -17.14 1.52 6.44
CA ILE A 149 -15.72 1.58 6.14
C ILE A 149 -15.26 3.01 6.37
N PHE A 150 -14.25 3.15 7.21
CA PHE A 150 -13.55 4.40 7.44
C PHE A 150 -12.11 4.25 6.99
N SER A 151 -11.55 5.31 6.42
CA SER A 151 -10.12 5.38 6.18
C SER A 151 -9.55 6.69 6.67
N LYS A 152 -8.29 6.66 7.12
CA LYS A 152 -7.57 7.84 7.58
C LYS A 152 -6.09 7.77 7.21
N VAL A 153 -5.56 8.89 6.76
CA VAL A 153 -4.11 9.08 6.62
C VAL A 153 -3.52 9.35 8.01
N ILE A 154 -2.53 8.55 8.37
CA ILE A 154 -1.77 8.68 9.60
C ILE A 154 -0.42 9.29 9.25
N GLU A 155 -0.28 10.58 9.53
CA GLU A 155 1.00 11.26 9.44
C GLU A 155 1.88 10.85 10.63
N ILE A 156 3.13 10.47 10.33
CA ILE A 156 4.11 10.03 11.33
C ILE A 156 5.36 10.87 11.14
N PRO A 157 5.41 12.07 11.74
CA PRO A 157 6.53 12.99 11.56
C PRO A 157 7.87 12.32 11.90
N TRP A 158 8.84 12.42 10.98
CA TRP A 158 10.26 12.09 11.20
C TRP A 158 10.61 10.61 11.43
N LYS A 159 9.67 9.66 11.21
CA LYS A 159 9.93 8.23 11.46
C LYS A 159 9.47 7.29 10.35
N LEU A 160 8.36 7.58 9.68
CA LEU A 160 7.86 6.80 8.55
C LEU A 160 7.20 7.73 7.52
N ASP A 161 7.15 7.29 6.28
CA ASP A 161 6.21 7.85 5.32
C ASP A 161 4.78 7.71 5.86
N PRO A 162 3.86 8.63 5.49
CA PRO A 162 2.48 8.53 5.94
C PRO A 162 1.86 7.17 5.61
N LEU A 163 1.04 6.69 6.52
CA LEU A 163 0.33 5.41 6.36
C LEU A 163 -1.15 5.67 6.15
N ILE A 164 -1.84 4.70 5.60
CA ILE A 164 -3.29 4.78 5.39
C ILE A 164 -3.92 3.61 6.11
N LEU A 165 -4.70 3.92 7.13
CA LEU A 165 -5.46 2.95 7.90
C LEU A 165 -6.87 2.89 7.34
N VAL A 166 -7.34 1.70 7.02
CA VAL A 166 -8.74 1.41 6.66
C VAL A 166 -9.32 0.48 7.70
N VAL A 167 -10.51 0.78 8.19
CA VAL A 167 -11.19 0.02 9.24
C VAL A 167 -12.62 -0.29 8.82
N LEU A 168 -13.00 -1.57 8.96
CA LEU A 168 -14.36 -2.05 8.78
C LEU A 168 -15.02 -2.20 10.15
N PHE A 169 -16.09 -1.44 10.36
CA PHE A 169 -16.92 -1.49 11.54
C PHE A 169 -18.22 -2.23 11.28
N ASP A 170 -18.77 -2.81 12.34
CA ASP A 170 -20.05 -3.51 12.29
C ASP A 170 -21.22 -2.57 12.00
N SER A 171 -22.31 -3.15 11.49
CA SER A 171 -23.56 -2.45 11.22
C SER A 171 -24.13 -1.74 12.46
N THR A 172 -23.94 -2.32 13.64
CA THR A 172 -24.40 -1.81 14.94
C THR A 172 -23.57 -0.63 15.46
N THR A 173 -22.33 -0.45 14.97
CA THR A 173 -21.48 0.66 15.41
C THR A 173 -22.04 1.98 14.90
N VAL A 174 -22.37 2.89 15.81
CA VAL A 174 -22.84 4.24 15.47
C VAL A 174 -21.71 5.02 14.78
N THR A 175 -22.01 5.76 13.71
CA THR A 175 -21.03 6.46 12.87
C THR A 175 -20.08 7.35 13.68
N GLY A 176 -20.60 8.14 14.62
CA GLY A 176 -19.75 8.99 15.47
C GLY A 176 -18.81 8.19 16.38
N MET A 177 -19.20 6.99 16.82
CA MET A 177 -18.32 6.09 17.58
C MET A 177 -17.23 5.48 16.70
N ALA A 178 -17.57 5.12 15.46
CA ALA A 178 -16.59 4.63 14.49
C ALA A 178 -15.51 5.68 14.21
N GLU A 179 -15.91 6.95 14.01
CA GLU A 179 -15.00 8.08 13.83
C GLU A 179 -14.09 8.29 15.05
N VAL A 180 -14.66 8.33 16.26
CA VAL A 180 -13.89 8.47 17.50
C VAL A 180 -12.91 7.32 17.70
N ASN A 181 -13.31 6.09 17.37
CA ASN A 181 -12.45 4.91 17.49
C ASN A 181 -11.32 4.94 16.47
N LEU A 182 -11.59 5.33 15.21
CA LEU A 182 -10.56 5.53 14.20
C LEU A 182 -9.52 6.57 14.65
N ASP A 183 -9.99 7.67 15.24
CA ASP A 183 -9.11 8.72 15.78
C ASP A 183 -8.23 8.21 16.93
N LYS A 184 -8.81 7.42 17.84
CA LYS A 184 -8.05 6.76 18.91
C LYS A 184 -7.00 5.82 18.33
N MET A 185 -7.36 4.98 17.36
CA MET A 185 -6.43 4.07 16.69
C MET A 185 -5.29 4.86 16.02
N SER A 186 -5.62 5.91 15.27
CA SER A 186 -4.64 6.78 14.61
C SER A 186 -3.66 7.38 15.62
N LYS A 187 -4.14 7.91 16.74
CA LYS A 187 -3.29 8.48 17.79
C LYS A 187 -2.43 7.42 18.47
N THR A 188 -2.98 6.24 18.74
CA THR A 188 -2.22 5.12 19.32
C THR A 188 -1.10 4.69 18.38
N ILE A 189 -1.37 4.59 17.08
CA ILE A 189 -0.35 4.28 16.06
C ILE A 189 0.74 5.36 16.03
N GLN A 190 0.37 6.64 16.05
CA GLN A 190 1.34 7.74 16.14
C GLN A 190 2.21 7.65 17.40
N ASN A 191 1.67 7.17 18.52
CA ASN A 191 2.39 7.03 19.79
C ASN A 191 3.23 5.75 19.91
N ILE A 192 2.93 4.71 19.13
CA ILE A 192 3.75 3.48 19.05
C ILE A 192 5.15 3.79 18.49
N ILE A 193 5.24 4.86 17.70
CA ILE A 193 6.36 5.19 16.81
C ILE A 193 7.28 6.19 17.47
#